data_AF-A0A952JGY4-F1
#
_entry.id   AF-A0A952JGY4-F1
#
_cell.length_a   1.000
_cell.length_b   1.000
_cell.length_c   1.000
_cell.angle_alpha   90.00
_cell.angle_beta   90.00
_cell.angle_gamma   90.00
#
_symmetry.space_group_name_H-M   'P 1'
#
loop_
_entity.id
_entity.type
_entity.pdbx_description
1 polymer ?
#
loop_
_entity_poly.entity_id
_entity_poly.type
_entity_poly.pdbx_seq_one_letter_code
_entity_poly.pdbx_strand_id
1 'polypeptide(L)'
;MKVKAIEVLCLSVCVLTACEHRVAMETTVHPDGQLDKQITLQVDEKDKNPEHGFNRYIDSTQFASWSRVDSLQLIQQKPAEGKKFITYKKHFHSAAEANEHLAAPNDTLFRVTSTFNKKFRWFFTYIIYSDTYHAINRLGFSHTDFFTEEDFHFINRLPAEGKPITAADSLYLKLLNEKITDHYGNRAFFEAYFTLLTEAVERELPGTDWIEKLKTSKAAFYKLVVEDKDLKDNFLQGFADSLQIPVHLDSLPGYIKSKRALEQKINFVTSAYDGKYVHAIHMPWQIVSTNADSVAGNSAYWSPSAVKFLLNDYMLVAKARKTNYWAIGLTCAAIIGGAWLLRKR
;
A
#
# COMPACT_ATOMS: atom_id res chain seq x y z
N MET A 1 -55.94 23.89 -5.57
CA MET A 1 -55.82 23.50 -4.14
C MET A 1 -55.03 22.20 -4.12
N LYS A 2 -53.76 22.19 -3.68
CA LYS A 2 -53.31 21.99 -2.27
C LYS A 2 -53.81 20.61 -1.76
N VAL A 3 -53.01 19.60 -1.38
CA VAL A 3 -51.63 19.54 -0.88
C VAL A 3 -51.04 18.12 -1.07
N LYS A 4 -49.79 18.09 -1.56
CA LYS A 4 -48.63 17.21 -1.32
C LYS A 4 -48.83 15.80 -0.74
N ALA A 5 -48.45 14.80 -1.54
CA ALA A 5 -47.80 13.58 -1.08
C ALA A 5 -46.41 13.92 -0.53
N ILE A 6 -46.09 13.43 0.67
CA ILE A 6 -44.74 13.48 1.24
C ILE A 6 -44.04 12.21 0.76
N GLU A 7 -43.25 12.37 -0.30
CA GLU A 7 -42.15 11.45 -0.61
C GLU A 7 -41.04 11.68 0.42
N VAL A 8 -40.86 10.71 1.32
CA VAL A 8 -39.59 10.54 2.03
C VAL A 8 -38.64 9.91 1.02
N LEU A 9 -37.96 10.77 0.24
CA LEU A 9 -36.79 10.38 -0.52
C LEU A 9 -35.65 10.19 0.48
N CYS A 10 -35.51 8.96 0.98
CA CYS A 10 -34.30 8.46 1.59
C CYS A 10 -33.15 8.61 0.56
N LEU A 11 -32.47 9.76 0.58
CA LEU A 11 -31.12 9.88 0.05
C LEU A 11 -30.21 9.13 1.01
N SER A 12 -30.14 7.82 0.74
CA SER A 12 -28.91 7.03 0.68
C SER A 12 -27.66 7.83 1.10
N VAL A 13 -27.48 7.96 2.41
CA VAL A 13 -26.18 7.64 3.00
C VAL A 13 -25.88 6.25 2.45
N CYS A 14 -25.03 6.18 1.43
CA CYS A 14 -24.36 4.95 1.09
C CYS A 14 -23.68 4.51 2.38
N VAL A 15 -24.36 3.66 3.13
CA VAL A 15 -23.74 2.63 3.94
C VAL A 15 -22.81 1.97 2.95
N LEU A 16 -21.57 2.46 2.89
CA LEU A 16 -20.45 1.74 2.31
C LEU A 16 -20.41 0.49 3.18
N THR A 17 -21.12 -0.55 2.73
CA THR A 17 -20.78 -1.91 3.09
C THR A 17 -19.33 -2.02 2.65
N ALA A 18 -18.41 -1.77 3.58
CA ALA A 18 -16.99 -1.92 3.38
C ALA A 18 -16.81 -3.32 2.82
N CYS A 19 -16.59 -3.40 1.51
CA CYS A 19 -16.32 -4.65 0.87
C CYS A 19 -14.86 -4.91 1.20
N GLU A 20 -14.61 -5.45 2.41
CA GLU A 20 -13.29 -5.92 2.83
C GLU A 20 -12.78 -6.82 1.71
N HIS A 21 -11.78 -6.34 0.98
CA HIS A 21 -11.17 -7.11 -0.09
C HIS A 21 -9.85 -7.66 0.43
N ARG A 22 -9.68 -8.96 0.20
CA ARG A 22 -8.48 -9.67 0.60
C ARG A 22 -7.52 -9.73 -0.55
N VAL A 23 -6.27 -9.45 -0.22
CA VAL A 23 -5.18 -9.37 -1.15
C VAL A 23 -4.02 -10.17 -0.60
N ALA A 24 -3.54 -11.13 -1.38
CA ALA A 24 -2.34 -11.88 -1.04
C ALA A 24 -1.26 -11.63 -2.09
N MET A 25 -0.03 -11.43 -1.63
CA MET A 25 1.16 -11.37 -2.47
C MET A 25 2.13 -12.45 -2.05
N GLU A 26 2.68 -13.18 -3.01
CA GLU A 26 3.65 -14.22 -2.74
C GLU A 26 4.87 -14.02 -3.62
N THR A 27 6.05 -14.14 -3.02
CA THR A 27 7.31 -14.11 -3.74
C THR A 27 8.09 -15.39 -3.48
N THR A 28 8.37 -16.15 -4.54
CA THR A 28 9.36 -17.24 -4.49
C THR A 28 10.70 -16.73 -4.96
N VAL A 29 11.71 -16.85 -4.10
CA VAL A 29 13.08 -16.40 -4.35
C VAL A 29 13.93 -17.59 -4.76
N HIS A 30 14.61 -17.49 -5.90
CA HIS A 30 15.50 -18.53 -6.39
C HIS A 30 16.95 -18.31 -5.94
N PRO A 31 17.79 -19.37 -5.84
CA PRO A 31 19.17 -19.26 -5.35
C PRO A 31 20.08 -18.32 -6.17
N ASP A 32 19.72 -18.05 -7.42
CA ASP A 32 20.42 -17.22 -8.39
C ASP A 32 19.91 -15.77 -8.44
N GLY A 33 18.81 -15.46 -7.74
CA GLY A 33 18.24 -14.11 -7.67
C GLY A 33 17.03 -13.88 -8.58
N GLN A 34 16.60 -14.90 -9.33
CA GLN A 34 15.31 -14.87 -10.02
C GLN A 34 14.16 -14.85 -9.01
N LEU A 35 13.03 -14.28 -9.42
CA LEU A 35 11.83 -14.13 -8.59
C LEU A 35 10.60 -14.62 -9.35
N ASP A 36 9.77 -15.43 -8.71
CA ASP A 36 8.38 -15.62 -9.14
C ASP A 36 7.48 -14.84 -8.19
N LYS A 37 6.72 -13.87 -8.72
CA LYS A 37 5.72 -13.14 -7.93
C LYS A 37 4.33 -13.54 -8.34
N GLN A 38 3.46 -13.62 -7.34
CA GLN A 38 2.06 -13.93 -7.49
C GLN A 38 1.23 -12.93 -6.70
N ILE A 39 0.12 -12.49 -7.28
CA ILE A 39 -0.87 -11.64 -6.61
C ILE A 39 -2.23 -12.34 -6.73
N THR A 40 -2.89 -12.51 -5.59
CA THR A 40 -4.21 -13.13 -5.49
C THR A 40 -5.20 -12.14 -4.91
N LEU A 41 -6.33 -11.98 -5.59
CA LEU A 41 -7.43 -11.10 -5.18
C LEU A 41 -8.69 -11.91 -4.91
N GLN A 42 -9.40 -11.53 -3.86
CA GLN A 42 -10.77 -12.00 -3.64
C GLN A 42 -11.75 -11.12 -4.40
N VAL A 43 -12.56 -11.73 -5.26
CA VAL A 43 -13.57 -11.05 -6.09
C VAL A 43 -14.93 -11.72 -5.93
N ASP A 44 -16.00 -11.02 -6.28
CA ASP A 44 -17.34 -11.60 -6.32
C ASP A 44 -17.42 -12.73 -7.36
N GLU A 45 -18.09 -13.84 -7.00
CA GLU A 45 -18.27 -14.95 -7.96
C GLU A 45 -19.04 -14.50 -9.20
N LYS A 46 -20.02 -13.63 -9.00
CA LYS A 46 -20.88 -13.03 -10.03
C LYS A 46 -20.18 -11.94 -10.85
N ASP A 47 -18.96 -11.54 -10.48
CA ASP A 47 -18.20 -10.58 -11.25
C ASP A 47 -17.84 -11.18 -12.62
N LYS A 48 -18.34 -10.53 -13.67
CA LYS A 48 -18.14 -10.91 -15.06
C LYS A 48 -16.77 -10.48 -15.58
N ASN A 49 -16.16 -9.45 -14.99
CA ASN A 49 -14.88 -8.86 -15.43
C ASN A 49 -13.90 -8.69 -14.24
N PRO A 50 -13.52 -9.77 -13.54
CA PRO A 50 -12.67 -9.68 -12.36
C PRO A 50 -11.26 -9.15 -12.66
N GLU A 51 -10.83 -9.22 -13.93
CA GLU A 51 -9.56 -8.66 -14.41
C GLU A 51 -9.49 -7.14 -14.26
N HIS A 52 -10.64 -6.45 -14.38
CA HIS A 52 -10.71 -5.00 -14.18
C HIS A 52 -10.42 -4.62 -12.72
N GLY A 53 -10.70 -5.51 -11.77
CA GLY A 53 -10.29 -5.36 -10.38
C GLY A 53 -8.78 -5.37 -10.24
N PHE A 54 -8.08 -6.17 -11.03
CA PHE A 54 -6.62 -6.34 -10.98
C PHE A 54 -5.84 -5.10 -11.44
N ASN A 55 -6.41 -4.28 -12.33
CA ASN A 55 -5.83 -3.00 -12.76
C ASN A 55 -5.65 -1.97 -11.62
N ARG A 56 -6.31 -2.17 -10.47
CA ARG A 56 -6.09 -1.34 -9.27
C ARG A 56 -4.82 -1.73 -8.52
N TYR A 57 -4.31 -2.92 -8.76
CA TYR A 57 -3.22 -3.53 -8.00
C TYR A 57 -1.89 -3.47 -8.72
N ILE A 58 -1.91 -3.52 -10.05
CA ILE A 58 -0.71 -3.36 -10.87
C ILE A 58 -0.95 -2.39 -12.01
N ASP A 59 0.14 -1.93 -12.63
CA ASP A 59 0.06 -1.07 -13.81
C ASP A 59 -0.70 -1.78 -14.95
N SER A 60 -1.75 -1.13 -15.47
CA SER A 60 -2.52 -1.67 -16.59
C SER A 60 -1.67 -1.89 -17.84
N THR A 61 -0.60 -1.11 -18.03
CA THR A 61 0.34 -1.30 -19.15
C THR A 61 1.17 -2.57 -18.99
N GLN A 62 1.37 -3.02 -17.75
CA GLN A 62 2.15 -4.21 -17.43
C GLN A 62 1.28 -5.46 -17.30
N PHE A 63 -0.05 -5.32 -17.21
CA PHE A 63 -0.99 -6.41 -16.98
C PHE A 63 -0.88 -7.55 -18.00
N ALA A 64 -0.71 -7.24 -19.28
CA ALA A 64 -0.58 -8.24 -20.34
C ALA A 64 0.62 -9.19 -20.15
N SER A 65 1.60 -8.80 -19.33
CA SER A 65 2.78 -9.61 -19.04
C SER A 65 2.61 -10.57 -17.85
N TRP A 66 1.43 -10.58 -17.23
CA TRP A 66 1.07 -11.47 -16.13
C TRP A 66 0.21 -12.63 -16.66
N SER A 67 0.51 -13.83 -16.18
CA SER A 67 -0.23 -15.05 -16.53
C SER A 67 -1.27 -15.35 -15.45
N ARG A 68 -2.52 -15.56 -15.85
CA ARG A 68 -3.56 -16.03 -14.93
C ARG A 68 -3.27 -17.47 -14.54
N VAL A 69 -3.40 -17.78 -13.25
CA VAL A 69 -3.24 -19.14 -12.72
C VAL A 69 -4.52 -19.53 -11.99
N ASP A 70 -5.12 -20.65 -12.39
CA ASP A 70 -6.28 -21.22 -11.72
C ASP A 70 -5.81 -22.13 -10.56
N SER A 71 -5.07 -21.58 -9.60
CA SER A 71 -4.56 -22.34 -8.45
C SER A 71 -5.23 -21.90 -7.15
N LEU A 72 -6.07 -22.78 -6.60
CA LEU A 72 -6.80 -22.66 -5.33
C LEU A 72 -5.93 -22.88 -4.07
N GLN A 73 -4.65 -23.20 -4.21
CA GLN A 73 -3.87 -23.84 -3.13
C GLN A 73 -2.99 -22.93 -2.27
N LEU A 74 -2.79 -21.66 -2.64
CA LEU A 74 -1.66 -20.90 -2.10
C LEU A 74 -1.99 -20.11 -0.83
N ILE A 75 -3.21 -19.61 -0.73
CA ILE A 75 -3.74 -19.10 0.53
C ILE A 75 -4.33 -20.28 1.30
N GLN A 76 -3.84 -20.58 2.50
CA GLN A 76 -4.48 -21.53 3.45
C GLN A 76 -5.83 -21.02 3.97
N GLN A 77 -6.55 -20.23 3.19
CA GLN A 77 -7.83 -19.62 3.52
C GLN A 77 -8.84 -19.95 2.44
N LYS A 78 -10.06 -20.27 2.87
CA LYS A 78 -11.20 -20.36 1.96
C LYS A 78 -11.68 -18.95 1.62
N PRO A 79 -12.13 -18.71 0.38
CA PRO A 79 -12.79 -17.45 0.06
C PRO A 79 -14.06 -17.31 0.93
N ALA A 80 -14.48 -16.08 1.17
CA ALA A 80 -15.76 -15.83 1.82
C ALA A 80 -16.92 -16.32 0.95
N GLU A 81 -18.08 -16.54 1.55
CA GLU A 81 -19.29 -16.99 0.85
C GLU A 81 -19.65 -16.05 -0.32
N GLY A 82 -19.89 -16.63 -1.51
CA GLY A 82 -20.19 -15.88 -2.74
C GLY A 82 -18.98 -15.17 -3.38
N LYS A 83 -17.76 -15.45 -2.90
CA LYS A 83 -16.51 -14.89 -3.44
C LYS A 83 -15.62 -16.00 -4.01
N LYS A 84 -14.77 -15.64 -4.97
CA LYS A 84 -13.73 -16.51 -5.56
C LYS A 84 -12.38 -15.80 -5.51
N PHE A 85 -11.29 -16.58 -5.55
CA PHE A 85 -9.96 -16.03 -5.75
C PHE A 85 -9.60 -16.00 -7.23
N ILE A 86 -8.97 -14.91 -7.66
CA ILE A 86 -8.27 -14.81 -8.93
C ILE A 86 -6.78 -14.59 -8.66
N THR A 87 -5.93 -15.26 -9.43
CA THR A 87 -4.50 -15.26 -9.18
C THR A 87 -3.76 -14.98 -10.48
N TYR A 88 -2.78 -14.09 -10.41
CA TYR A 88 -1.86 -13.79 -11.50
C TYR A 88 -0.43 -14.01 -11.04
N LYS A 89 0.38 -14.61 -11.91
CA LYS A 89 1.79 -14.90 -11.68
C LYS A 89 2.65 -14.31 -12.79
N LYS A 90 3.83 -13.81 -12.41
CA LYS A 90 4.88 -13.37 -13.33
C LYS A 90 6.26 -13.81 -12.82
N HIS A 91 7.09 -14.25 -13.75
CA HIS A 91 8.49 -14.56 -13.53
C HIS A 91 9.37 -13.34 -13.84
N PHE A 92 10.41 -13.14 -13.06
CA PHE A 92 11.41 -12.09 -13.22
C PHE A 92 12.81 -12.70 -13.08
N HIS A 93 13.72 -12.32 -13.96
CA HIS A 93 15.11 -12.78 -13.95
C HIS A 93 15.91 -12.15 -12.80
N SER A 94 15.45 -11.03 -12.24
CA SER A 94 16.10 -10.37 -11.11
C SER A 94 15.15 -9.47 -10.32
N ALA A 95 15.59 -9.07 -9.12
CA ALA A 95 14.93 -8.02 -8.35
C ALA A 95 14.89 -6.66 -9.08
N ALA A 96 15.89 -6.35 -9.91
CA ALA A 96 15.92 -5.10 -10.68
C ALA A 96 14.80 -5.07 -11.73
N GLU A 97 14.64 -6.17 -12.48
CA GLU A 97 13.53 -6.32 -13.43
C GLU A 97 12.18 -6.25 -12.71
N ALA A 98 12.02 -6.93 -11.56
CA ALA A 98 10.80 -6.82 -10.77
C ALA A 98 10.48 -5.38 -10.36
N ASN A 99 11.49 -4.58 -10.03
CA ASN A 99 11.33 -3.18 -9.65
C ASN A 99 10.92 -2.28 -10.82
N GLU A 100 11.40 -2.54 -12.03
CA GLU A 100 10.95 -1.80 -13.24
C GLU A 100 9.44 -1.97 -13.47
N HIS A 101 8.90 -3.14 -13.12
CA HIS A 101 7.48 -3.44 -13.28
C HIS A 101 6.61 -3.03 -12.09
N LEU A 102 7.11 -3.15 -10.85
CA LEU A 102 6.30 -3.04 -9.62
C LEU A 102 6.64 -1.83 -8.75
N ALA A 103 7.77 -1.14 -8.96
CA ALA A 103 8.13 0.03 -8.16
C ALA A 103 7.69 1.37 -8.79
N ALA A 104 7.01 1.31 -9.95
CA ALA A 104 6.62 2.48 -10.72
C ALA A 104 5.71 3.43 -9.91
N PRO A 105 5.88 4.75 -10.06
CA PRO A 105 5.05 5.77 -9.41
C PRO A 105 3.72 5.96 -10.16
N ASN A 106 2.89 4.92 -10.20
CA ASN A 106 1.53 4.96 -10.74
C ASN A 106 0.49 4.80 -9.62
N ASP A 107 -0.78 5.05 -9.88
CA ASP A 107 -1.87 4.98 -8.88
C ASP A 107 -2.34 3.54 -8.57
N THR A 108 -1.39 2.60 -8.45
CA THR A 108 -1.66 1.17 -8.16
C THR A 108 -1.30 0.81 -6.73
N LEU A 109 -1.98 -0.22 -6.20
CA LEU A 109 -1.82 -0.64 -4.82
C LEU A 109 -0.47 -1.26 -4.53
N PHE A 110 0.00 -2.13 -5.42
CA PHE A 110 1.30 -2.77 -5.29
C PHE A 110 2.37 -1.95 -5.95
N ARG A 111 2.76 -0.90 -5.25
CA ARG A 111 4.09 -0.33 -5.43
C ARG A 111 5.04 -1.07 -4.48
N VAL A 112 5.83 -1.99 -5.02
CA VAL A 112 6.72 -2.87 -4.25
C VAL A 112 8.12 -2.80 -4.81
N THR A 113 9.10 -2.58 -3.93
CA THR A 113 10.52 -2.68 -4.28
C THR A 113 11.13 -3.93 -3.66
N SER A 114 11.64 -4.80 -4.51
CA SER A 114 12.39 -6.00 -4.13
C SER A 114 13.88 -5.71 -4.03
N THR A 115 14.54 -6.28 -3.03
CA THR A 115 16.01 -6.33 -2.95
C THR A 115 16.49 -7.76 -2.77
N PHE A 116 17.57 -8.13 -3.46
CA PHE A 116 18.21 -9.44 -3.35
C PHE A 116 19.71 -9.28 -3.13
N ASN A 117 20.24 -9.89 -2.07
CA ASN A 117 21.66 -9.87 -1.77
C ASN A 117 22.15 -11.26 -1.36
N LYS A 118 23.10 -11.79 -2.13
CA LYS A 118 23.76 -13.08 -1.86
C LYS A 118 25.19 -12.86 -1.38
N LYS A 119 25.51 -13.32 -0.17
CA LYS A 119 26.85 -13.21 0.42
C LYS A 119 27.43 -14.59 0.69
N PHE A 120 28.52 -14.90 0.02
CA PHE A 120 29.33 -16.07 0.33
C PHE A 120 30.20 -15.81 1.56
N ARG A 121 30.19 -16.75 2.51
CA ARG A 121 31.23 -16.93 3.52
C ARG A 121 31.71 -18.37 3.42
N TRP A 122 32.97 -18.64 3.76
CA TRP A 122 33.61 -19.94 3.51
C TRP A 122 32.70 -21.14 3.82
N PHE A 123 32.18 -21.26 5.04
CA PHE A 123 31.29 -22.36 5.43
C PHE A 123 29.80 -22.13 5.16
N PHE A 124 29.37 -20.90 4.91
CA PHE A 124 27.95 -20.55 4.80
C PHE A 124 27.70 -19.51 3.72
N THR A 125 26.73 -19.77 2.86
CA THR A 125 26.20 -18.76 1.93
C THR A 125 24.88 -18.22 2.47
N TYR A 126 24.72 -16.91 2.45
CA TYR A 126 23.52 -16.22 2.91
C TYR A 126 22.81 -15.56 1.73
N ILE A 127 21.48 -15.63 1.71
CA ILE A 127 20.63 -14.77 0.90
C ILE A 127 19.84 -13.89 1.86
N ILE A 128 19.83 -12.59 1.59
CA ILE A 128 18.95 -11.62 2.22
C ILE A 128 18.03 -11.13 1.11
N TYR A 129 16.73 -11.32 1.29
CA TYR A 129 15.71 -10.82 0.39
C TYR A 129 14.76 -9.91 1.16
N SER A 130 14.30 -8.86 0.51
CA SER A 130 13.22 -8.03 1.04
C SER A 130 12.25 -7.60 -0.05
N ASP A 131 10.99 -7.43 0.34
CA ASP A 131 10.01 -6.64 -0.39
C ASP A 131 9.67 -5.43 0.48
N THR A 132 9.57 -4.25 -0.14
CA THR A 132 9.18 -3.01 0.54
C THR A 132 7.89 -2.51 -0.08
N TYR A 133 6.82 -2.45 0.70
CA TYR A 133 5.57 -1.78 0.34
C TYR A 133 5.77 -0.29 0.51
N HIS A 134 5.59 0.47 -0.57
CA HIS A 134 5.65 1.93 -0.51
C HIS A 134 4.39 2.50 0.14
N ALA A 135 4.54 3.65 0.80
CA ALA A 135 3.42 4.34 1.42
C ALA A 135 2.20 4.50 0.47
N ILE A 136 1.02 4.14 0.95
CA ILE A 136 -0.25 4.28 0.23
C ILE A 136 -0.61 5.75 0.06
N ASN A 137 -0.37 6.57 1.08
CA ASN A 137 -0.73 7.99 1.07
C ASN A 137 0.07 8.74 0.00
N ARG A 138 -0.64 9.21 -1.02
CA ARG A 138 -0.09 9.91 -2.20
C ARG A 138 -0.63 11.32 -2.37
N LEU A 139 -1.26 11.86 -1.32
CA LEU A 139 -1.81 13.21 -1.32
C LEU A 139 -0.72 14.28 -1.19
N GLY A 140 0.50 13.89 -0.84
CA GLY A 140 1.66 14.79 -0.77
C GLY A 140 1.68 15.74 0.43
N PHE A 141 0.66 15.70 1.28
CA PHE A 141 0.61 16.47 2.51
C PHE A 141 1.48 15.82 3.59
N SER A 142 2.30 16.62 4.27
CA SER A 142 3.15 16.13 5.35
C SER A 142 2.33 15.68 6.54
N HIS A 143 2.69 14.54 7.11
CA HIS A 143 2.07 13.98 8.31
C HIS A 143 2.88 14.26 9.59
N THR A 144 4.02 14.95 9.50
CA THR A 144 4.96 15.17 10.62
C THR A 144 4.36 15.90 11.81
N ASP A 145 3.46 16.86 11.55
CA ASP A 145 2.86 17.68 12.62
C ASP A 145 1.68 16.97 13.29
N PHE A 146 1.25 15.85 12.71
CA PHE A 146 0.15 15.04 13.22
C PHE A 146 0.69 13.91 14.07
N PHE A 147 1.68 13.15 13.61
CA PHE A 147 2.11 11.92 14.29
C PHE A 147 3.39 12.11 15.11
N THR A 148 3.39 11.51 16.29
CA THR A 148 4.54 11.44 17.20
C THR A 148 5.39 10.20 16.89
N GLU A 149 6.61 10.17 17.42
CA GLU A 149 7.46 8.96 17.31
C GLU A 149 6.79 7.74 17.97
N GLU A 150 6.07 7.93 19.07
CA GLU A 150 5.33 6.86 19.75
C GLU A 150 4.24 6.28 18.86
N ASP A 151 3.53 7.11 18.07
CA ASP A 151 2.53 6.61 17.11
C ASP A 151 3.19 5.64 16.10
N PHE A 152 4.38 5.98 15.58
CA PHE A 152 5.09 5.11 14.65
C PHE A 152 5.66 3.86 15.32
N HIS A 153 6.18 3.97 16.55
CA HIS A 153 6.58 2.81 17.34
C HIS A 153 5.39 1.86 17.59
N PHE A 154 4.23 2.41 17.91
CA PHE A 154 2.98 1.68 18.06
C PHE A 154 2.60 0.95 16.77
N ILE A 155 2.60 1.64 15.63
CA ILE A 155 2.30 1.06 14.31
C ILE A 155 3.25 -0.11 14.00
N ASN A 156 4.54 0.08 14.25
CA ASN A 156 5.55 -0.94 13.95
C ASN A 156 5.39 -2.20 14.80
N ARG A 157 5.01 -2.06 16.07
CA ARG A 157 4.79 -3.19 16.99
C ARG A 157 3.41 -3.84 16.88
N LEU A 158 2.48 -3.29 16.09
CA LEU A 158 1.17 -3.91 15.88
C LEU A 158 1.35 -5.37 15.43
N PRO A 159 0.62 -6.32 16.03
CA PRO A 159 0.70 -7.71 15.61
C PRO A 159 0.08 -7.87 14.21
N ALA A 160 0.18 -9.10 13.68
CA ALA A 160 -0.54 -9.48 12.47
C ALA A 160 -2.03 -9.13 12.57
N GLU A 161 -2.62 -8.75 11.45
CA GLU A 161 -4.02 -8.35 11.38
C GLU A 161 -4.94 -9.47 11.90
N GLY A 162 -5.93 -9.09 12.71
CA GLY A 162 -6.85 -10.02 13.36
C GLY A 162 -6.30 -10.75 14.58
N LYS A 163 -5.04 -10.52 14.98
CA LYS A 163 -4.52 -11.03 16.26
C LYS A 163 -5.03 -10.19 17.44
N PRO A 164 -5.23 -10.82 18.61
CA PRO A 164 -5.66 -10.10 19.79
C PRO A 164 -4.60 -9.08 20.23
N ILE A 165 -5.07 -7.92 20.70
CA ILE A 165 -4.27 -6.87 21.31
C ILE A 165 -4.78 -6.60 22.73
N THR A 166 -3.96 -5.96 23.56
CA THR A 166 -4.39 -5.59 24.91
C THR A 166 -5.50 -4.53 24.85
N ALA A 167 -6.27 -4.38 25.93
CA ALA A 167 -7.31 -3.34 25.99
C ALA A 167 -6.73 -1.91 25.85
N ALA A 168 -5.53 -1.68 26.41
CA ALA A 168 -4.81 -0.42 26.28
C ALA A 168 -4.38 -0.16 24.83
N ASP A 169 -3.82 -1.17 24.15
CA ASP A 169 -3.43 -1.05 22.74
C ASP A 169 -4.65 -0.89 21.83
N SER A 170 -5.79 -1.51 22.18
CA SER A 170 -7.04 -1.32 21.44
C SER A 170 -7.56 0.12 21.53
N LEU A 171 -7.51 0.72 22.72
CA LEU A 171 -7.86 2.12 22.90
C LEU A 171 -6.90 3.03 22.12
N TYR A 172 -5.59 2.75 22.20
CA TYR A 172 -4.60 3.53 21.46
C TYR A 172 -4.78 3.42 19.95
N LEU A 173 -5.04 2.21 19.42
CA LEU A 173 -5.32 2.00 18.00
C LEU A 173 -6.57 2.76 17.55
N LYS A 174 -7.61 2.82 18.39
CA LYS A 174 -8.81 3.62 18.11
C LYS A 174 -8.48 5.11 18.00
N LEU A 175 -7.73 5.65 18.96
CA LEU A 175 -7.29 7.05 18.95
C LEU A 175 -6.38 7.35 17.76
N LEU A 176 -5.48 6.42 17.41
CA LEU A 176 -4.62 6.52 16.25
C LEU A 176 -5.43 6.54 14.95
N ASN A 177 -6.46 5.70 14.83
CA ASN A 177 -7.34 5.70 13.66
C ASN A 177 -8.09 7.04 13.54
N GLU A 178 -8.64 7.57 14.63
CA GLU A 178 -9.25 8.91 14.66
C GLU A 178 -8.25 9.99 14.24
N LYS A 179 -7.02 9.92 14.72
CA LYS A 179 -5.92 10.81 14.30
C LYS A 179 -5.62 10.72 12.81
N ILE A 180 -5.63 9.50 12.25
CA ILE A 180 -5.41 9.24 10.83
C ILE A 180 -6.55 9.79 9.98
N THR A 181 -7.80 9.49 10.33
CA THR A 181 -8.96 9.80 9.49
C THR A 181 -9.42 11.24 9.70
N ASP A 182 -9.67 11.62 10.96
CA ASP A 182 -10.46 12.80 11.29
C ASP A 182 -9.59 14.05 11.40
N HIS A 183 -8.32 13.88 11.80
CA HIS A 183 -7.37 14.98 11.88
C HIS A 183 -6.50 15.08 10.63
N TYR A 184 -5.67 14.07 10.38
CA TYR A 184 -4.73 14.09 9.26
C TYR A 184 -5.46 13.95 7.92
N GLY A 185 -6.33 12.96 7.75
CA GLY A 185 -7.01 12.65 6.50
C GLY A 185 -7.85 13.82 5.99
N ASN A 186 -8.72 14.37 6.83
CA ASN A 186 -9.51 15.56 6.52
C ASN A 186 -8.61 16.75 6.12
N ARG A 187 -7.50 16.98 6.82
CA ARG A 187 -6.57 18.05 6.45
C ARG A 187 -5.90 17.78 5.11
N ALA A 188 -5.40 16.58 4.88
CA ALA A 188 -4.72 16.19 3.66
C ALA A 188 -5.64 16.30 2.44
N PHE A 189 -6.90 15.87 2.55
CA PHE A 189 -7.91 16.04 1.49
C PHE A 189 -8.18 17.52 1.21
N PHE A 190 -8.41 18.32 2.25
CA PHE A 190 -8.60 19.77 2.08
C PHE A 190 -7.40 20.43 1.38
N GLU A 191 -6.19 20.11 1.81
CA GLU A 191 -4.95 20.66 1.25
C GLU A 191 -4.79 20.31 -0.23
N ALA A 192 -5.13 19.08 -0.62
CA ALA A 192 -5.09 18.65 -2.02
C ALA A 192 -6.11 19.41 -2.88
N TYR A 193 -7.35 19.56 -2.41
CA TYR A 193 -8.37 20.33 -3.11
C TYR A 193 -8.06 21.84 -3.16
N PHE A 194 -7.50 22.39 -2.08
CA PHE A 194 -7.09 23.79 -2.01
C PHE A 194 -5.94 24.08 -2.97
N THR A 195 -4.98 23.17 -3.07
CA THR A 195 -3.88 23.25 -4.07
C THR A 195 -4.46 23.28 -5.48
N LEU A 196 -5.41 22.39 -5.77
CA LEU A 196 -6.06 22.32 -7.08
C LEU A 196 -6.81 23.60 -7.44
N LEU A 197 -7.50 24.23 -6.48
CA LEU A 197 -8.12 25.55 -6.67
C LEU A 197 -7.07 26.62 -6.94
N THR A 198 -6.00 26.65 -6.15
CA THR A 198 -4.91 27.63 -6.28
C THR A 198 -4.23 27.53 -7.65
N GLU A 199 -3.95 26.32 -8.12
CA GLU A 199 -3.39 26.07 -9.46
C GLU A 199 -4.33 26.51 -10.58
N ALA A 200 -5.64 26.30 -10.42
CA ALA A 200 -6.62 26.76 -11.40
C ALA A 200 -6.68 28.30 -11.46
N VAL A 201 -6.69 28.96 -10.31
CA VAL A 201 -6.72 30.43 -10.24
C VAL A 201 -5.43 31.05 -10.77
N GLU A 202 -4.27 30.50 -10.44
CA GLU A 202 -2.96 31.00 -10.92
C GLU A 202 -2.86 30.89 -12.44
N ARG A 203 -3.42 29.81 -13.02
CA ARG A 203 -3.41 29.60 -14.46
C ARG A 203 -4.34 30.54 -15.22
N GLU A 204 -5.57 30.72 -14.73
CA GLU A 204 -6.57 31.53 -15.42
C GLU A 204 -6.42 33.04 -15.14
N LEU A 205 -5.88 33.40 -13.97
CA LEU A 205 -5.72 34.78 -13.51
C LEU A 205 -4.27 35.05 -13.07
N PRO A 206 -3.27 34.87 -13.95
CA PRO A 206 -1.86 35.00 -13.60
C PRO A 206 -1.51 36.45 -13.19
N GLY A 207 -0.65 36.60 -12.19
CA GLY A 207 -0.16 37.92 -11.74
C GLY A 207 -1.18 38.75 -10.96
N THR A 208 -2.24 38.12 -10.45
CA THR A 208 -3.26 38.78 -9.61
C THR A 208 -3.08 38.45 -8.13
N ASP A 209 -3.64 39.29 -7.24
CA ASP A 209 -3.60 39.08 -5.79
C ASP A 209 -4.57 37.97 -5.30
N TRP A 210 -5.29 37.31 -6.21
CA TRP A 210 -6.29 36.30 -5.86
C TRP A 210 -5.70 35.10 -5.12
N ILE A 211 -4.46 34.72 -5.45
CA ILE A 211 -3.74 33.66 -4.76
C ILE A 211 -3.43 34.03 -3.31
N GLU A 212 -3.00 35.26 -3.05
CA GLU A 212 -2.75 35.73 -1.68
C GLU A 212 -4.06 35.85 -0.90
N LYS A 213 -5.16 36.24 -1.55
CA LYS A 213 -6.49 36.23 -0.93
C LYS A 213 -6.94 34.82 -0.57
N LEU A 214 -6.72 33.83 -1.44
CA LEU A 214 -6.99 32.42 -1.17
C LEU A 214 -6.18 31.92 0.03
N LYS A 215 -4.86 32.16 0.04
CA LYS A 215 -3.96 31.75 1.12
C LYS A 215 -4.38 32.35 2.47
N THR A 216 -4.70 33.64 2.50
CA THR A 216 -5.14 34.34 3.71
C THR A 216 -6.46 33.78 4.25
N SER A 217 -7.37 33.37 3.35
CA SER A 217 -8.70 32.86 3.71
C SER A 217 -8.72 31.35 3.99
N LYS A 218 -7.61 30.64 3.77
CA LYS A 218 -7.50 29.18 3.85
C LYS A 218 -7.93 28.60 5.19
N ALA A 219 -7.50 29.21 6.30
CA ALA A 219 -7.81 28.70 7.64
C ALA A 219 -9.30 28.79 7.96
N ALA A 220 -9.94 29.91 7.59
CA ALA A 220 -11.38 30.08 7.74
C ALA A 220 -12.15 29.09 6.86
N PHE A 221 -11.69 28.85 5.64
CA PHE A 221 -12.31 27.88 4.74
C PHE A 221 -12.20 26.45 5.25
N TYR A 222 -11.01 26.06 5.74
CA TYR A 222 -10.84 24.74 6.33
C TYR A 222 -11.82 24.49 7.48
N LYS A 223 -12.02 25.49 8.34
CA LYS A 223 -12.98 25.40 9.44
C LYS A 223 -14.41 25.17 8.95
N LEU A 224 -14.83 25.90 7.90
CA LEU A 224 -16.15 25.70 7.29
C LEU A 224 -16.31 24.29 6.72
N VAL A 225 -15.28 23.78 6.03
CA VAL A 225 -15.31 22.44 5.42
C VAL A 225 -15.41 21.33 6.47
N VAL A 226 -14.73 21.49 7.61
CA VAL A 226 -14.75 20.48 8.70
C VAL A 226 -16.06 20.54 9.50
N GLU A 227 -16.66 21.72 9.65
CA GLU A 227 -17.93 21.90 10.37
C GLU A 227 -19.15 21.49 9.54
N ASP A 228 -19.06 21.57 8.21
CA ASP A 228 -20.13 21.21 7.29
C ASP A 228 -20.21 19.69 7.07
N LYS A 229 -21.24 19.07 7.66
CA LYS A 229 -21.49 17.63 7.52
C LYS A 229 -22.06 17.24 6.15
N ASP A 230 -22.58 18.21 5.39
CA ASP A 230 -23.24 18.01 4.09
C ASP A 230 -22.50 18.81 3.00
N LEU A 231 -21.16 18.69 3.00
CA LEU A 231 -20.31 19.38 2.04
C LEU A 231 -20.71 19.01 0.60
N LYS A 232 -21.11 20.01 -0.18
CA LYS A 232 -21.53 19.83 -1.58
C LYS A 232 -20.31 19.57 -2.48
N ASP A 233 -20.49 18.77 -3.53
CA ASP A 233 -19.45 18.47 -4.53
C ASP A 233 -18.82 19.72 -5.20
N ASN A 234 -19.53 20.85 -5.19
CA ASN A 234 -19.10 22.13 -5.74
C ASN A 234 -18.56 23.11 -4.68
N PHE A 235 -18.18 22.64 -3.49
CA PHE A 235 -17.70 23.48 -2.39
C PHE A 235 -16.53 24.40 -2.78
N LEU A 236 -15.63 23.95 -3.67
CA LEU A 236 -14.53 24.79 -4.19
C LEU A 236 -15.04 25.97 -5.04
N GLN A 237 -16.06 25.75 -5.86
CA GLN A 237 -16.69 26.84 -6.62
C GLN A 237 -17.37 27.82 -5.66
N GLY A 238 -18.12 27.31 -4.68
CA GLY A 238 -18.76 28.13 -3.65
C GLY A 238 -17.76 28.99 -2.86
N PHE A 239 -16.57 28.46 -2.60
CA PHE A 239 -15.50 29.21 -1.95
C PHE A 239 -14.92 30.31 -2.87
N ALA A 240 -14.62 29.98 -4.12
CA ALA A 240 -14.18 30.98 -5.10
C ALA A 240 -15.19 32.13 -5.25
N ASP A 241 -16.48 31.79 -5.33
CA ASP A 241 -17.59 32.74 -5.42
C ASP A 241 -17.68 33.62 -4.16
N SER A 242 -17.50 33.04 -2.96
CA SER A 242 -17.52 33.77 -1.69
C SER A 242 -16.43 34.85 -1.61
N LEU A 243 -15.28 34.60 -2.26
CA LEU A 243 -14.19 35.54 -2.36
C LEU A 243 -14.30 36.45 -3.60
N GLN A 244 -15.37 36.30 -4.39
CA GLN A 244 -15.61 37.03 -5.63
C GLN A 244 -14.49 36.82 -6.67
N ILE A 245 -13.87 35.64 -6.67
CA ILE A 245 -12.84 35.28 -7.65
C ILE A 245 -13.56 35.01 -8.99
N PRO A 246 -13.20 35.69 -10.09
CA PRO A 246 -13.90 35.58 -11.36
C PRO A 246 -13.48 34.32 -12.14
N VAL A 247 -13.71 33.14 -11.55
CA VAL A 247 -13.39 31.83 -12.15
C VAL A 247 -14.59 30.90 -12.02
N HIS A 248 -14.89 30.18 -13.10
CA HIS A 248 -15.89 29.13 -13.13
C HIS A 248 -15.23 27.78 -13.37
N LEU A 249 -14.88 27.09 -12.29
CA LEU A 249 -14.04 25.89 -12.27
C LEU A 249 -14.58 24.76 -13.16
N ASP A 250 -15.89 24.55 -13.13
CA ASP A 250 -16.55 23.47 -13.89
C ASP A 250 -16.54 23.73 -15.42
N SER A 251 -16.19 24.93 -15.87
CA SER A 251 -15.96 25.21 -17.30
C SER A 251 -14.52 25.00 -17.75
N LEU A 252 -13.58 24.79 -16.82
CA LEU A 252 -12.15 24.67 -17.12
C LEU A 252 -11.76 23.20 -17.34
N PRO A 253 -11.44 22.77 -18.58
CA PRO A 253 -11.15 21.36 -18.86
C PRO A 253 -9.93 20.84 -18.09
N GLY A 254 -8.93 21.72 -17.89
CA GLY A 254 -7.74 21.40 -17.11
C GLY A 254 -8.05 21.13 -15.63
N TYR A 255 -8.93 21.92 -15.03
CA TYR A 255 -9.40 21.72 -13.66
C TYR A 255 -10.17 20.41 -13.53
N ILE A 256 -11.13 20.14 -14.43
CA ILE A 256 -11.94 18.90 -14.40
C ILE A 256 -11.04 17.67 -14.48
N LYS A 257 -10.02 17.70 -15.37
CA LYS A 257 -9.04 16.62 -15.49
C LYS A 257 -8.26 16.41 -14.19
N SER A 258 -7.73 17.49 -13.60
CA SER A 258 -7.00 17.40 -12.33
C SER A 258 -7.89 16.94 -11.17
N LYS A 259 -9.15 17.41 -11.11
CA LYS A 259 -10.12 17.04 -10.07
C LYS A 259 -10.40 15.55 -10.11
N ARG A 260 -10.67 15.02 -11.31
CA ARG A 260 -10.86 13.58 -11.52
C ARG A 260 -9.62 12.77 -11.11
N ALA A 261 -8.43 13.24 -11.44
CA ALA A 261 -7.19 12.57 -11.04
C ALA A 261 -7.01 12.56 -9.51
N LEU A 262 -7.33 13.67 -8.83
CA LEU A 262 -7.31 13.75 -7.37
C LEU A 262 -8.35 12.81 -6.73
N GLU A 263 -9.58 12.80 -7.23
CA GLU A 263 -10.64 11.90 -6.76
C GLU A 263 -10.24 10.43 -6.93
N GLN A 264 -9.59 10.08 -8.05
CA GLN A 264 -9.03 8.73 -8.25
C GLN A 264 -7.99 8.38 -7.19
N LYS A 265 -7.09 9.31 -6.85
CA LYS A 265 -6.10 9.12 -5.78
C LYS A 265 -6.75 8.96 -4.40
N ILE A 266 -7.75 9.78 -4.08
CA ILE A 266 -8.48 9.70 -2.81
C ILE A 266 -9.22 8.37 -2.70
N ASN A 267 -9.94 7.98 -3.76
CA ASN A 267 -10.63 6.68 -3.83
C ASN A 267 -9.66 5.51 -3.71
N PHE A 268 -8.48 5.63 -4.32
CA PHE A 268 -7.40 4.65 -4.18
C PHE A 268 -6.92 4.54 -2.74
N VAL A 269 -6.54 5.64 -2.09
CA VAL A 269 -6.06 5.64 -0.70
C VAL A 269 -7.11 5.06 0.25
N THR A 270 -8.38 5.45 0.07
CA THR A 270 -9.50 4.96 0.89
C THR A 270 -9.70 3.46 0.69
N SER A 271 -9.75 2.99 -0.55
CA SER A 271 -9.86 1.57 -0.85
C SER A 271 -8.68 0.78 -0.29
N ALA A 272 -7.45 1.28 -0.46
CA ALA A 272 -6.24 0.64 0.04
C ALA A 272 -6.24 0.53 1.58
N TYR A 273 -6.73 1.55 2.27
CA TYR A 273 -6.78 1.55 3.73
C TYR A 273 -7.73 0.47 4.28
N ASP A 274 -8.83 0.19 3.57
CA ASP A 274 -9.83 -0.82 3.96
C ASP A 274 -9.45 -2.26 3.56
N GLY A 275 -8.31 -2.44 2.89
CA GLY A 275 -7.84 -3.75 2.41
C GLY A 275 -7.30 -4.65 3.52
N LYS A 276 -7.44 -5.97 3.34
CA LYS A 276 -6.82 -7.00 4.17
C LYS A 276 -5.67 -7.65 3.42
N TYR A 277 -4.47 -7.58 3.99
CA TYR A 277 -3.24 -7.95 3.29
C TYR A 277 -2.56 -9.17 3.90
N VAL A 278 -2.08 -10.04 3.02
CA VAL A 278 -1.20 -11.16 3.36
C VAL A 278 -0.01 -11.15 2.41
N HIS A 279 1.18 -11.39 2.94
CA HIS A 279 2.40 -11.52 2.16
C HIS A 279 3.14 -12.81 2.54
N ALA A 280 3.60 -13.58 1.56
CA ALA A 280 4.50 -14.72 1.78
C ALA A 280 5.80 -14.58 0.99
N ILE A 281 6.92 -14.89 1.62
CA ILE A 281 8.24 -15.00 0.97
C ILE A 281 8.75 -16.43 1.13
N HIS A 282 8.89 -17.14 0.02
CA HIS A 282 9.45 -18.48 -0.05
C HIS A 282 10.93 -18.39 -0.40
N MET A 283 11.79 -18.68 0.57
CA MET A 283 13.23 -18.64 0.39
C MET A 283 13.75 -19.97 -0.14
N PRO A 284 14.86 -20.00 -0.89
CA PRO A 284 15.38 -21.24 -1.44
C PRO A 284 16.06 -22.13 -0.39
N TRP A 285 16.43 -21.55 0.76
CA TRP A 285 17.13 -22.21 1.86
C TRP A 285 16.44 -21.94 3.20
N GLN A 286 16.93 -22.58 4.26
CA GLN A 286 16.39 -22.40 5.61
C GLN A 286 16.50 -20.94 6.06
N ILE A 287 15.39 -20.38 6.52
CA ILE A 287 15.32 -19.04 7.10
C ILE A 287 16.02 -19.05 8.46
N VAL A 288 16.92 -18.08 8.66
CA VAL A 288 17.67 -17.90 9.92
C VAL A 288 17.30 -16.62 10.66
N SER A 289 16.67 -15.65 9.98
CA SER A 289 16.20 -14.40 10.58
C SER A 289 15.14 -13.79 9.67
N THR A 290 14.10 -13.21 10.27
CA THR A 290 13.03 -12.50 9.56
C THR A 290 12.25 -11.61 10.53
N ASN A 291 11.54 -10.61 10.02
CA ASN A 291 10.54 -9.84 10.76
C ASN A 291 9.10 -10.32 10.49
N ALA A 292 8.93 -11.57 10.03
CA ALA A 292 7.63 -12.18 9.76
C ALA A 292 6.80 -12.45 11.00
N ASP A 293 5.48 -12.42 10.82
CA ASP A 293 4.52 -12.79 11.85
C ASP A 293 4.58 -14.30 12.16
N SER A 294 4.95 -15.10 11.17
CA SER A 294 5.19 -16.54 11.34
C SER A 294 6.13 -17.10 10.27
N VAL A 295 6.72 -18.27 10.56
CA VAL A 295 7.61 -19.01 9.64
C VAL A 295 7.19 -20.47 9.61
N ALA A 296 7.08 -21.04 8.40
CA ALA A 296 6.89 -22.47 8.19
C ALA A 296 7.94 -22.98 7.18
N GLY A 297 8.87 -23.81 7.65
CA GLY A 297 9.96 -24.31 6.83
C GLY A 297 10.87 -23.19 6.30
N ASN A 298 10.92 -23.03 4.98
CA ASN A 298 11.65 -21.99 4.26
C ASN A 298 10.76 -20.80 3.86
N SER A 299 9.55 -20.71 4.40
CA SER A 299 8.56 -19.70 4.04
C SER A 299 8.27 -18.78 5.22
N ALA A 300 8.25 -17.49 4.98
CA ALA A 300 7.92 -16.46 5.95
C ALA A 300 6.60 -15.78 5.56
N TYR A 301 5.75 -15.49 6.54
CA TYR A 301 4.40 -14.97 6.33
C TYR A 301 4.14 -13.71 7.15
N TRP A 302 3.52 -12.73 6.51
CA TRP A 302 3.07 -11.49 7.13
C TRP A 302 1.59 -11.29 6.83
N SER A 303 0.88 -10.66 7.75
CA SER A 303 -0.45 -10.12 7.54
C SER A 303 -0.50 -8.70 8.10
N PRO A 304 0.11 -7.71 7.40
CA PRO A 304 0.18 -6.36 7.91
C PRO A 304 -1.19 -5.66 7.79
N SER A 305 -1.56 -4.92 8.83
CA SER A 305 -2.62 -3.91 8.70
C SER A 305 -2.18 -2.82 7.73
N ALA A 306 -3.10 -2.28 6.93
CA ALA A 306 -2.84 -1.16 6.01
C ALA A 306 -2.19 0.05 6.70
N VAL A 307 -2.46 0.27 7.99
CA VAL A 307 -1.83 1.32 8.80
C VAL A 307 -0.30 1.24 8.77
N LYS A 308 0.28 0.03 8.71
CA LYS A 308 1.75 -0.17 8.67
C LYS A 308 2.43 0.45 7.46
N PHE A 309 1.69 0.62 6.37
CA PHE A 309 2.21 1.20 5.12
C PHE A 309 1.31 2.31 4.57
N LEU A 310 0.52 2.94 5.44
CA LEU A 310 -0.30 4.09 5.05
C LEU A 310 0.58 5.32 4.82
N LEU A 311 1.44 5.64 5.79
CA LEU A 311 2.24 6.87 5.82
C LEU A 311 3.72 6.64 5.51
N ASN A 312 4.26 5.48 5.88
CA ASN A 312 5.66 5.11 5.69
C ASN A 312 5.78 3.83 4.88
N ASP A 313 6.98 3.58 4.37
CA ASP A 313 7.29 2.32 3.73
C ASP A 313 7.34 1.17 4.76
N TYR A 314 6.84 0.01 4.38
CA TYR A 314 6.86 -1.20 5.20
C TYR A 314 7.71 -2.28 4.55
N MET A 315 8.81 -2.64 5.21
CA MET A 315 9.78 -3.59 4.68
C MET A 315 9.58 -4.99 5.28
N LEU A 316 9.39 -5.98 4.42
CA LEU A 316 9.28 -7.40 4.72
C LEU A 316 10.63 -8.05 4.41
N VAL A 317 11.31 -8.63 5.40
CA VAL A 317 12.69 -9.14 5.23
C VAL A 317 12.80 -10.60 5.64
N ALA A 318 13.41 -11.42 4.78
CA ALA A 318 13.80 -12.78 5.08
C ALA A 318 15.28 -13.01 4.77
N LYS A 319 16.00 -13.59 5.72
CA LYS A 319 17.39 -14.03 5.58
C LYS A 319 17.45 -15.54 5.65
N ALA A 320 18.00 -16.16 4.61
CA ALA A 320 18.18 -17.60 4.53
C ALA A 320 19.66 -17.99 4.43
N ARG A 321 19.99 -19.22 4.81
CA ARG A 321 21.37 -19.73 4.84
C ARG A 321 21.47 -21.13 4.26
N LYS A 322 22.53 -21.37 3.49
CA LYS A 322 22.97 -22.70 3.03
C LYS A 322 24.38 -23.02 3.53
N THR A 323 24.57 -24.25 4.00
CA THR A 323 25.87 -24.79 4.38
C THR A 323 26.67 -25.18 3.14
N ASN A 324 27.94 -24.77 3.09
CA ASN A 324 28.86 -25.11 2.02
C ASN A 324 29.62 -26.41 2.39
N TYR A 325 28.97 -27.56 2.22
CA TYR A 325 29.56 -28.86 2.59
C TYR A 325 30.90 -29.14 1.89
N TRP A 326 31.08 -28.66 0.66
CA TRP A 326 32.36 -28.75 -0.06
C TRP A 326 33.50 -28.01 0.67
N ALA A 327 33.22 -26.82 1.21
CA ALA A 327 34.21 -26.00 1.92
C ALA A 327 34.57 -26.64 3.26
N ILE A 328 33.59 -27.25 3.94
CA ILE A 328 33.83 -28.07 5.13
C ILE A 328 34.74 -29.24 4.80
N GLY A 329 34.44 -29.98 3.72
CA GLY A 329 35.26 -31.10 3.27
C GLY A 329 36.72 -30.69 2.98
N LEU A 330 36.92 -29.58 2.27
CA LEU A 330 38.25 -29.04 2.00
C LEU A 330 39.00 -28.63 3.28
N THR A 331 38.34 -27.97 4.22
CA THR A 331 38.95 -27.61 5.50
C THR A 331 39.35 -28.86 6.29
N CYS A 332 38.50 -29.88 6.35
CA CYS A 332 38.83 -31.15 6.99
C CYS A 332 40.03 -31.84 6.32
N ALA A 333 40.06 -31.89 4.99
CA ALA A 333 41.18 -32.45 4.24
C ALA A 333 42.50 -31.71 4.51
N ALA A 334 42.47 -30.38 4.56
CA ALA A 334 43.63 -29.55 4.88
C ALA A 334 44.16 -29.80 6.31
N ILE A 335 43.26 -29.93 7.29
CA ILE A 335 43.62 -30.25 8.68
C ILE A 335 44.27 -31.63 8.76
N ILE A 336 43.68 -32.65 8.12
CA ILE A 336 44.22 -34.02 8.11
C ILE A 336 45.59 -34.06 7.42
N GLY A 337 45.72 -33.40 6.27
CA GLY A 337 46.99 -33.30 5.54
C GLY A 337 48.08 -32.60 6.36
N GLY A 338 47.74 -31.49 7.03
CA GLY A 338 48.65 -30.78 7.93
C GLY A 338 49.09 -31.63 9.12
N ALA A 339 48.15 -32.32 9.78
CA ALA A 339 48.46 -33.24 10.89
C ALA A 339 49.37 -34.40 10.45
N TRP A 340 49.15 -34.95 9.25
CA TRP A 340 50.00 -36.01 8.70
C TRP A 340 51.42 -35.52 8.40
N LEU A 341 51.57 -34.32 7.85
CA LEU A 341 52.88 -33.70 7.61
C LEU A 341 53.63 -33.41 8.92
N LEU A 342 52.93 -32.94 9.95
CA LEU A 342 53.50 -32.72 11.28
C LEU A 342 53.93 -34.01 11.97
N ARG A 343 53.25 -35.13 11.71
CA ARG A 343 53.61 -36.46 12.24
C ARG A 343 54.81 -37.09 11.51
N LYS A 344 55.06 -36.69 10.26
CA LYS A 344 56.18 -37.17 9.44
C LYS A 344 57.49 -36.42 9.68
N ARG A 345 57.42 -35.21 10.23
CA ARG A 345 58.57 -34.50 10.80
C ARG A 345 58.79 -34.98 12.22
#